data_AF-A0A4R5N6T0-F1
#
_entry.id   AF-A0A4R5N6T0-F1
#
_cell.length_a   1.000
_cell.length_b   1.000
_cell.length_c   1.000
_cell.angle_alpha   90.00
_cell.angle_beta   90.00
_cell.angle_gamma   90.00
#
_symmetry.space_group_name_H-M   'P 1'
#
loop_
_entity.id
_entity.type
_entity.pdbx_description
1 polymer ?
#
loop_
_entity_poly.entity_id
_entity_poly.type
_entity_poly.pdbx_seq_one_letter_code
_entity_poly.pdbx_strand_id
1 'polypeptide(L)'
;MDWWRKLRRLRKSKLVTISRHHSDMQPLRMAKTAHDIALVAPATGQMQPLINSNLELFRNKMMGDGVMIWPIGGNIIAPVSGIVTNSSSEQLNIKTADDKEVILTFGGENIGIAHLARYLAGQQLHAGDTIGTLNQNMLAAYPKGIDIYVIWTNNNVPSMTYGSVYAGQNIWKINGDSDYEAATDD
;
A
#
# COMPACT_ATOMS: atom_id res chain seq x y z
N MET A 1 -69.42 -15.70 30.52
CA MET A 1 -68.50 -14.64 30.96
C MET A 1 -67.16 -14.91 30.29
N ASP A 2 -67.02 -14.38 29.08
CA ASP A 2 -65.92 -14.63 28.15
C ASP A 2 -65.04 -13.39 28.06
N TRP A 3 -64.08 -13.30 28.97
CA TRP A 3 -63.21 -12.14 29.13
C TRP A 3 -61.89 -12.24 28.32
N TRP A 4 -61.67 -13.30 27.54
CA TRP A 4 -60.43 -13.47 26.76
C TRP A 4 -60.62 -13.37 25.23
N ARG A 5 -61.85 -13.21 24.73
CA ARG A 5 -62.15 -13.09 23.28
C ARG A 5 -62.35 -11.65 22.76
N LYS A 6 -62.18 -10.63 23.61
CA LYS A 6 -62.38 -9.20 23.25
C LYS A 6 -61.10 -8.37 23.05
N LEU A 7 -59.91 -8.99 23.04
CA LEU A 7 -58.64 -8.29 22.81
C LEU A 7 -58.05 -8.52 21.40
N ARG A 8 -58.89 -8.88 20.43
CA ARG A 8 -58.53 -8.88 19.01
C ARG A 8 -59.35 -7.83 18.26
N ARG A 9 -58.60 -6.91 17.63
CA ARG A 9 -58.95 -5.96 16.55
C ARG A 9 -59.53 -4.62 16.98
N LEU A 10 -58.71 -3.58 16.80
CA LEU A 10 -58.94 -2.31 16.07
C LEU A 10 -57.55 -1.61 16.04
N ARG A 11 -56.64 -1.84 15.07
CA ARG A 11 -56.50 -1.41 13.65
C ARG A 11 -56.32 0.12 13.45
N LYS A 12 -55.19 0.46 12.79
CA LYS A 12 -54.80 1.72 12.10
C LYS A 12 -54.40 2.89 13.02
N SER A 13 -53.34 3.68 12.79
CA SER A 13 -52.41 3.84 11.68
C SER A 13 -51.33 4.84 12.11
N LYS A 14 -50.05 4.47 11.99
CA LYS A 14 -48.93 5.38 11.69
C LYS A 14 -47.75 4.51 11.28
N LEU A 15 -47.80 4.05 10.04
CA LEU A 15 -46.62 3.58 9.34
C LEU A 15 -45.77 4.83 9.10
N VAL A 16 -44.72 5.00 9.87
CA VAL A 16 -43.59 5.82 9.43
C VAL A 16 -42.88 4.99 8.39
N THR A 17 -43.04 5.39 7.13
CA THR A 17 -42.25 4.90 6.02
C THR A 17 -40.79 5.27 6.28
N ILE A 18 -40.03 4.35 6.88
CA ILE A 18 -38.58 4.39 6.70
C ILE A 18 -38.34 3.77 5.34
N SER A 19 -38.12 4.62 4.34
CA SER A 19 -37.56 4.21 3.07
C SER A 19 -36.18 3.62 3.36
N ARG A 20 -36.10 2.31 3.58
CA ARG A 20 -34.84 1.58 3.52
C ARG A 20 -34.52 1.45 2.04
N HIS A 21 -33.91 2.48 1.48
CA HIS A 21 -33.15 2.31 0.25
C HIS A 21 -32.05 1.29 0.53
N HIS A 22 -32.07 0.23 -0.29
CA HIS A 22 -31.09 -0.84 -0.35
C HIS A 22 -29.68 -0.29 -0.21
N SER A 23 -29.12 -0.40 0.98
CA SER A 23 -27.69 -0.56 1.18
C SER A 23 -27.50 -1.99 1.66
N ASP A 24 -27.80 -2.93 0.75
CA ASP A 24 -27.12 -4.22 0.75
C ASP A 24 -25.65 -3.92 0.46
N MET A 25 -24.96 -3.40 1.47
CA MET A 25 -23.52 -3.51 1.58
C MET A 25 -23.25 -5.00 1.59
N GLN A 26 -22.96 -5.55 0.41
CA GLN A 26 -22.51 -6.92 0.26
C GLN A 26 -21.00 -6.90 0.56
N PRO A 27 -20.54 -7.25 1.77
CA PRO A 27 -19.11 -7.43 2.03
C PRO A 27 -18.48 -8.48 1.09
N LEU A 28 -19.33 -9.35 0.52
CA LEU A 28 -18.95 -10.41 -0.41
C LEU A 28 -18.59 -9.90 -1.82
N ARG A 29 -19.03 -8.71 -2.26
CA ARG A 29 -18.58 -8.12 -3.56
C ARG A 29 -17.23 -7.43 -3.43
N MET A 30 -16.93 -6.81 -2.27
CA MET A 30 -15.61 -6.25 -2.01
C MET A 30 -14.52 -7.34 -1.91
N ALA A 31 -14.86 -8.50 -1.32
CA ALA A 31 -13.95 -9.63 -1.23
C ALA A 31 -13.65 -10.32 -2.57
N LYS A 32 -14.40 -10.01 -3.65
CA LYS A 32 -14.27 -10.70 -4.95
C LYS A 32 -13.50 -9.91 -6.01
N THR A 33 -13.14 -8.65 -5.75
CA THR A 33 -12.57 -7.76 -6.78
C THR A 33 -11.14 -7.29 -6.49
N ALA A 34 -10.61 -7.47 -5.28
CA ALA A 34 -9.24 -7.04 -4.98
C ALA A 34 -8.22 -8.16 -5.27
N HIS A 35 -7.84 -8.34 -6.54
CA HIS A 35 -6.52 -8.91 -6.91
C HIS A 35 -5.43 -7.82 -6.81
N ASP A 36 -5.59 -6.90 -5.86
CA ASP A 36 -4.71 -5.77 -5.70
C ASP A 36 -3.62 -6.15 -4.70
N ILE A 37 -2.43 -6.47 -5.20
CA ILE A 37 -1.17 -6.62 -4.45
C ILE A 37 -1.03 -5.53 -3.37
N ALA A 38 -1.26 -5.85 -2.11
CA ALA A 38 -1.05 -4.89 -1.03
C ALA A 38 0.40 -4.36 -1.05
N LEU A 39 0.55 -3.08 -1.36
CA LEU A 39 1.82 -2.36 -1.38
C LEU A 39 1.90 -1.43 -0.18
N VAL A 40 2.90 -1.66 0.66
CA VAL A 40 3.20 -0.83 1.82
C VAL A 40 4.51 -0.07 1.68
N ALA A 41 4.60 1.09 2.35
CA ALA A 41 5.84 1.85 2.41
C ALA A 41 6.93 1.04 3.13
N PRO A 42 8.12 0.82 2.53
CA PRO A 42 9.20 0.05 3.14
C PRO A 42 9.89 0.79 4.29
N ALA A 43 9.70 2.10 4.45
CA ALA A 43 10.27 2.87 5.55
C ALA A 43 9.40 4.09 5.86
N THR A 44 9.54 4.60 7.08
CA THR A 44 8.95 5.88 7.50
C THR A 44 9.75 7.02 6.88
N GLY A 45 9.07 7.99 6.26
CA GLY A 45 9.73 9.07 5.54
C GLY A 45 8.82 9.87 4.64
N GLN A 46 9.44 10.55 3.67
CA GLN A 46 8.75 11.31 2.65
C GLN A 46 8.78 10.56 1.32
N MET A 47 7.63 10.05 0.88
CA MET A 47 7.47 9.39 -0.41
C MET A 47 7.38 10.42 -1.55
N GLN A 48 8.07 10.15 -2.64
CA GLN A 48 8.24 11.02 -3.81
C GLN A 48 8.11 10.21 -5.10
N PRO A 49 7.66 10.83 -6.20
CA PRO A 49 7.72 10.21 -7.53
C PRO A 49 9.16 10.05 -7.99
N LEU A 50 9.44 9.05 -8.83
CA LEU A 50 10.79 8.78 -9.34
C LEU A 50 11.40 9.95 -10.11
N ILE A 51 10.59 10.80 -10.73
CA ILE A 51 11.06 11.99 -11.45
C ILE A 51 11.83 12.98 -10.56
N ASN A 52 11.61 12.93 -9.24
CA ASN A 52 12.32 13.75 -8.26
C ASN A 52 13.65 13.13 -7.79
N SER A 53 14.03 11.95 -8.30
CA SER A 53 15.29 11.30 -7.97
C SER A 53 16.50 12.07 -8.50
N ASN A 54 17.61 12.06 -7.78
CA ASN A 54 18.89 12.59 -8.28
C ASN A 54 19.59 11.64 -9.27
N LEU A 55 19.14 10.39 -9.37
CA LEU A 55 19.72 9.39 -10.26
C LEU A 55 18.92 9.24 -11.56
N GLU A 56 19.60 9.39 -12.69
CA GLU A 56 18.97 9.42 -14.01
C GLU A 56 18.24 8.12 -14.36
N LEU A 57 18.81 6.97 -14.01
CA LEU A 57 18.23 5.65 -14.29
C LEU A 57 16.84 5.47 -13.65
N PHE A 58 16.58 6.09 -12.49
CA PHE A 58 15.29 6.05 -11.81
C PHE A 58 14.35 7.14 -12.33
N ARG A 59 14.86 8.38 -12.54
CA ARG A 59 14.05 9.48 -13.12
C ARG A 59 13.41 9.09 -14.45
N ASN A 60 14.17 8.44 -15.31
CA ASN A 60 13.75 8.07 -16.66
C ASN A 60 12.96 6.74 -16.68
N LYS A 61 12.68 6.14 -15.53
CA LYS A 61 11.95 4.86 -15.39
C LYS A 61 12.55 3.72 -16.23
N MET A 62 13.87 3.73 -16.43
CA MET A 62 14.54 2.77 -17.32
C MET A 62 14.43 1.33 -16.82
N MET A 63 14.30 1.14 -15.50
CA MET A 63 14.13 -0.17 -14.85
C MET A 63 12.66 -0.52 -14.56
N GLY A 64 11.73 0.39 -14.87
CA GLY A 64 10.34 0.30 -14.44
C GLY A 64 9.86 1.57 -13.74
N ASP A 65 8.58 1.58 -13.36
CA ASP A 65 7.97 2.66 -12.60
C ASP A 65 7.98 2.36 -11.10
N GLY A 66 7.65 3.33 -10.24
CA GLY A 66 7.67 3.08 -8.81
C GLY A 66 7.68 4.33 -7.95
N VAL A 67 8.25 4.18 -6.76
CA VAL A 67 8.37 5.26 -5.77
C VAL A 67 9.78 5.37 -5.24
N MET A 68 10.10 6.57 -4.76
CA MET A 68 11.28 6.86 -3.97
C MET A 68 10.84 7.34 -2.58
N ILE A 69 11.59 7.00 -1.55
CA ILE A 69 11.37 7.49 -0.18
C ILE A 69 12.66 8.12 0.34
N TRP A 70 12.54 9.32 0.92
CA TRP A 70 13.55 9.90 1.80
C TRP A 70 13.28 9.41 3.23
N PRO A 71 14.06 8.43 3.73
CA PRO A 71 13.77 7.82 5.03
C PRO A 71 14.13 8.76 6.18
N ILE A 72 13.31 8.72 7.22
CA ILE A 72 13.60 9.34 8.53
C ILE A 72 13.63 8.30 9.66
N GLY A 73 13.29 7.05 9.38
CA GLY A 73 13.30 5.92 10.32
C GLY A 73 14.43 4.93 10.03
N GLY A 74 14.80 4.15 11.05
CA GLY A 74 15.89 3.17 10.98
C GLY A 74 15.49 1.78 10.49
N ASN A 75 14.20 1.46 10.37
CA ASN A 75 13.74 0.13 9.96
C ASN A 75 13.35 0.12 8.49
N ILE A 76 13.71 -0.97 7.80
CA ILE A 76 13.27 -1.27 6.44
C ILE A 76 12.43 -2.52 6.49
N ILE A 77 11.24 -2.46 5.89
CA ILE A 77 10.30 -3.57 5.83
C ILE A 77 10.00 -3.97 4.38
N ALA A 78 9.55 -5.21 4.18
CA ALA A 78 9.15 -5.72 2.89
C ALA A 78 7.94 -4.93 2.36
N PRO A 79 8.02 -4.36 1.14
CA PRO A 79 6.94 -3.55 0.58
C PRO A 79 5.77 -4.39 0.06
N VAL A 80 6.00 -5.67 -0.24
CA VAL A 80 5.00 -6.61 -0.78
C VAL A 80 5.22 -8.00 -0.20
N SER A 81 4.17 -8.82 -0.20
CA SER A 81 4.27 -10.25 0.05
C SER A 81 4.67 -10.99 -1.23
N GLY A 82 5.55 -11.98 -1.12
CA GLY A 82 5.98 -12.78 -2.27
C GLY A 82 7.16 -13.69 -1.99
N ILE A 83 7.79 -14.14 -3.08
CA ILE A 83 8.94 -15.03 -3.08
C ILE A 83 10.17 -14.26 -3.50
N VAL A 84 11.26 -14.36 -2.73
CA VAL A 84 12.55 -13.77 -3.07
C VAL A 84 13.10 -14.44 -4.33
N THR A 85 13.43 -13.64 -5.33
CA THR A 85 14.08 -14.10 -6.58
C THR A 85 15.57 -13.79 -6.59
N ASN A 86 15.97 -12.68 -5.97
CA ASN A 86 17.36 -12.26 -5.82
C ASN A 86 17.54 -11.42 -4.54
N SER A 87 18.68 -11.54 -3.88
CA SER A 87 18.99 -10.79 -2.65
C SER A 87 20.48 -10.47 -2.58
N SER A 88 20.78 -9.21 -2.27
CA SER A 88 22.08 -8.70 -1.88
C SER A 88 21.94 -7.82 -0.64
N SER A 89 23.04 -7.23 -0.16
CA SER A 89 23.00 -6.26 0.93
C SER A 89 22.31 -4.94 0.56
N GLU A 90 22.19 -4.64 -0.74
CA GLU A 90 21.73 -3.35 -1.26
C GLU A 90 20.47 -3.44 -2.10
N GLN A 91 20.05 -4.66 -2.48
CA GLN A 91 18.89 -4.88 -3.31
C GLN A 91 18.17 -6.18 -2.93
N LEU A 92 16.85 -6.14 -2.96
CA LEU A 92 15.99 -7.30 -2.79
C LEU A 92 14.93 -7.32 -3.90
N ASN A 93 14.86 -8.44 -4.60
CA ASN A 93 13.84 -8.68 -5.61
C ASN A 93 12.81 -9.67 -5.05
N ILE A 94 11.54 -9.31 -5.17
CA ILE A 94 10.41 -10.08 -4.66
C ILE A 94 9.41 -10.27 -5.81
N LYS A 95 9.14 -11.53 -6.12
CA LYS A 95 8.08 -11.93 -7.04
C LYS A 95 6.79 -12.16 -6.29
N THR A 96 5.78 -11.37 -6.61
CA THR A 96 4.44 -11.45 -6.00
C THR A 96 3.68 -12.68 -6.50
N ALA A 97 2.58 -13.03 -5.82
CA ALA A 97 1.72 -14.15 -6.22
C ALA A 97 1.12 -13.97 -7.64
N ASP A 98 0.94 -12.72 -8.07
CA ASP A 98 0.43 -12.37 -9.41
C ASP A 98 1.54 -12.24 -10.47
N ASP A 99 2.69 -12.90 -10.26
CA ASP A 99 3.83 -12.95 -11.18
C ASP A 99 4.51 -11.58 -11.45
N LYS A 100 4.20 -10.55 -10.66
CA LYS A 100 4.84 -9.22 -10.78
C LYS A 100 6.12 -9.17 -9.95
N GLU A 101 7.19 -8.66 -10.56
CA GLU A 101 8.47 -8.45 -9.89
C GLU A 101 8.53 -7.05 -9.27
N VAL A 102 8.94 -6.99 -8.00
CA VAL A 102 9.16 -5.77 -7.23
C VAL A 102 10.62 -5.74 -6.77
N ILE A 103 11.30 -4.64 -7.05
CA ILE A 103 12.70 -4.43 -6.68
C ILE A 103 12.75 -3.35 -5.60
N LEU A 104 13.30 -3.69 -4.43
CA LEU A 104 13.70 -2.72 -3.42
C LEU A 104 15.20 -2.52 -3.51
N THR A 105 15.66 -1.27 -3.64
CA THR A 105 17.09 -0.95 -3.72
C THR A 105 17.39 0.42 -3.11
N PHE A 106 18.66 0.72 -2.87
CA PHE A 106 19.12 2.00 -2.34
C PHE A 106 19.87 2.80 -3.40
N GLY A 107 19.82 4.13 -3.28
CA GLY A 107 20.66 5.01 -4.08
C GLY A 107 21.05 6.26 -3.31
N GLY A 108 21.99 7.02 -3.85
CA GLY A 108 22.56 8.21 -3.22
C GLY A 108 24.03 8.04 -2.87
N GLU A 109 24.60 9.05 -2.23
CA GLU A 109 26.04 9.09 -1.90
C GLU A 109 26.40 8.18 -0.73
N ASN A 110 25.43 7.90 0.16
CA ASN A 110 25.65 7.21 1.43
C ASN A 110 24.92 5.86 1.50
N ILE A 111 24.87 5.08 0.42
CA ILE A 111 24.18 3.78 0.40
C ILE A 111 24.66 2.82 1.51
N GLY A 112 25.94 2.92 1.93
CA GLY A 112 26.54 2.08 2.96
C GLY A 112 25.96 2.26 4.37
N ILE A 113 25.04 3.21 4.57
CA ILE A 113 24.32 3.37 5.85
C ILE A 113 23.07 2.48 5.93
N ALA A 114 22.68 1.84 4.83
CA ALA A 114 21.59 0.87 4.74
C ALA A 114 22.12 -0.55 4.59
N HIS A 115 21.39 -1.51 5.14
CA HIS A 115 21.68 -2.92 4.94
C HIS A 115 20.41 -3.74 4.92
N LEU A 116 20.28 -4.61 3.91
CA LEU A 116 19.26 -5.66 3.87
C LEU A 116 19.81 -6.96 4.46
N ALA A 117 18.98 -7.67 5.20
CA ALA A 117 19.24 -9.06 5.56
C ALA A 117 19.37 -9.91 4.29
N ARG A 118 20.20 -10.95 4.36
CA ARG A 118 20.43 -11.84 3.22
C ARG A 118 19.39 -12.94 3.18
N TYR A 119 18.67 -13.02 2.06
CA TYR A 119 17.67 -14.04 1.80
C TYR A 119 18.14 -14.99 0.69
N LEU A 120 17.65 -16.23 0.71
CA LEU A 120 17.85 -17.20 -0.37
C LEU A 120 16.70 -17.09 -1.38
N ALA A 121 17.00 -17.35 -2.65
CA ALA A 121 15.96 -17.48 -3.66
C ALA A 121 14.97 -18.59 -3.27
N GLY A 122 13.67 -18.33 -3.44
CA GLY A 122 12.59 -19.22 -3.03
C GLY A 122 12.07 -18.98 -1.60
N GLN A 123 12.71 -18.13 -0.80
CA GLN A 123 12.17 -17.76 0.52
C GLN A 123 10.94 -16.87 0.38
N GLN A 124 9.97 -17.08 1.27
CA GLN A 124 8.75 -16.27 1.34
C GLN A 124 8.92 -15.10 2.30
N LEU A 125 8.43 -13.94 1.90
CA LEU A 125 8.30 -12.74 2.71
C LEU A 125 6.84 -12.26 2.70
N HIS A 126 6.41 -11.64 3.78
CA HIS A 126 5.15 -10.94 3.88
C HIS A 126 5.39 -9.43 3.88
N ALA A 127 4.48 -8.68 3.25
CA ALA A 127 4.45 -7.23 3.36
C ALA A 127 4.45 -6.84 4.85
N GLY A 128 5.40 -5.99 5.25
CA GLY A 128 5.58 -5.58 6.64
C GLY A 128 6.68 -6.32 7.41
N ASP A 129 7.20 -7.44 6.90
CA ASP A 129 8.34 -8.14 7.53
C ASP A 129 9.56 -7.21 7.59
N THR A 130 10.27 -7.19 8.72
CA THR A 130 11.53 -6.42 8.80
C THR A 130 12.61 -7.11 7.99
N ILE A 131 13.15 -6.41 7.00
CA ILE A 131 14.13 -6.94 6.04
C ILE A 131 15.47 -6.22 6.06
N GLY A 132 15.59 -5.13 6.83
CA GLY A 132 16.83 -4.38 6.88
C GLY A 132 16.76 -3.19 7.82
N THR A 133 17.88 -2.47 7.88
CA THR A 133 18.05 -1.32 8.77
C THR A 133 18.84 -0.21 8.11
N LEU A 134 18.64 1.01 8.62
CA LEU A 134 19.42 2.21 8.33
C LEU A 134 20.06 2.74 9.61
N ASN A 135 21.29 3.25 9.51
CA ASN A 135 21.93 3.93 10.62
C ASN A 135 21.26 5.29 10.88
N GLN A 136 20.50 5.39 11.97
CA GLN A 136 19.73 6.59 12.30
C GLN A 136 20.59 7.83 12.56
N ASN A 137 21.79 7.68 13.12
CA ASN A 137 22.70 8.79 13.35
C ASN A 137 23.18 9.38 12.01
N MET A 138 23.45 8.50 11.03
CA MET A 138 23.87 8.91 9.69
C MET A 138 22.72 9.55 8.91
N LEU A 139 21.48 9.06 9.07
CA LEU A 139 20.30 9.69 8.48
C LEU A 139 20.10 11.13 8.97
N ALA A 140 20.35 11.39 10.26
CA ALA A 140 20.25 12.73 10.82
C ALA A 140 21.39 13.66 10.33
N ALA A 141 22.60 13.12 10.15
CA ALA A 141 23.76 13.88 9.68
C ALA A 141 23.69 14.21 8.17
N TYR A 142 23.10 13.32 7.37
CA TYR A 142 23.01 13.45 5.91
C TYR A 142 21.56 13.32 5.43
N PRO A 143 20.72 14.33 5.69
CA PRO A 143 19.35 14.32 5.19
C PRO A 143 19.36 14.23 3.66
N LYS A 144 18.60 13.27 3.11
CA LYS A 144 18.60 12.95 1.67
C LYS A 144 19.94 12.44 1.11
N GLY A 145 20.84 11.97 1.98
CA GLY A 145 22.07 11.29 1.58
C GLY A 145 21.84 9.86 1.09
N ILE A 146 20.64 9.32 1.31
CA ILE A 146 20.17 8.04 0.81
C ILE A 146 18.69 8.12 0.44
N ASP A 147 18.34 7.41 -0.62
CA ASP A 147 16.99 7.21 -1.13
C ASP A 147 16.67 5.71 -1.13
N ILE A 148 15.44 5.34 -0.75
CA ILE A 148 14.93 3.97 -0.91
C ILE A 148 14.02 3.94 -2.12
N TYR A 149 14.31 3.05 -3.07
CA TYR A 149 13.53 2.86 -4.28
C TYR A 149 12.71 1.58 -4.18
N VAL A 150 11.46 1.64 -4.60
CA VAL A 150 10.62 0.46 -4.84
C VAL A 150 10.11 0.53 -6.27
N ILE A 151 10.58 -0.38 -7.12
CA ILE A 151 10.38 -0.37 -8.56
C ILE A 151 9.54 -1.59 -8.99
N TRP A 152 8.51 -1.33 -9.78
CA TRP A 152 7.72 -2.30 -10.54
C TRP A 152 8.27 -2.40 -11.95
N THR A 153 8.70 -3.59 -12.33
CA THR A 153 9.21 -3.83 -13.69
C THR A 153 8.10 -4.05 -14.72
N ASN A 154 6.84 -4.20 -14.28
CA ASN A 154 5.70 -4.50 -15.15
C ASN A 154 4.87 -3.24 -15.45
N ASN A 155 4.24 -3.19 -16.64
CA ASN A 155 3.54 -2.01 -17.16
C ASN A 155 2.24 -1.61 -16.43
N ASN A 156 1.74 -2.42 -15.49
CA ASN A 156 0.53 -2.12 -14.74
C ASN A 156 0.89 -1.60 -13.34
N VAL A 157 1.20 -0.30 -13.29
CA VAL A 157 1.71 0.39 -12.12
C VAL A 157 0.54 0.94 -11.30
N PRO A 158 0.49 0.69 -9.99
CA PRO A 158 -0.58 1.21 -9.16
C PRO A 158 -0.54 2.74 -9.08
N SER A 159 -1.71 3.37 -8.94
CA SER A 159 -1.78 4.79 -8.59
C SER A 159 -1.35 5.00 -7.14
N MET A 160 -0.48 5.97 -6.87
CA MET A 160 0.17 6.13 -5.56
C MET A 160 -0.15 7.48 -4.89
N THR A 161 -0.08 7.52 -3.56
CA THR A 161 -0.22 8.76 -2.76
C THR A 161 1.13 9.21 -2.22
N TYR A 162 1.66 10.33 -2.71
CA TYR A 162 2.92 10.92 -2.25
C TYR A 162 2.75 11.77 -0.99
N GLY A 163 3.85 11.98 -0.27
CA GLY A 163 3.88 12.73 0.99
C GLY A 163 4.47 11.92 2.14
N SER A 164 4.14 12.31 3.36
CA SER A 164 4.65 11.65 4.56
C SER A 164 3.98 10.29 4.75
N VAL A 165 4.80 9.27 4.96
CA VAL A 165 4.35 7.88 5.15
C VAL A 165 5.04 7.25 6.36
N TYR A 166 4.35 6.34 7.03
CA TYR A 166 4.93 5.45 8.03
C TYR A 166 5.28 4.11 7.40
N ALA A 167 6.34 3.45 7.88
CA ALA A 167 6.67 2.09 7.46
C ALA A 167 5.43 1.18 7.65
N GLY A 168 5.03 0.47 6.60
CA GLY A 168 3.86 -0.43 6.63
C GLY A 168 2.55 0.23 6.22
N GLN A 169 2.54 1.55 6.03
CA GLN A 169 1.38 2.25 5.51
C GLN A 169 1.08 1.80 4.08
N ASN A 170 -0.19 1.50 3.78
CA ASN A 170 -0.64 1.25 2.41
C ASN A 170 -0.46 2.54 1.57
N ILE A 171 0.26 2.42 0.46
CA ILE A 171 0.57 3.55 -0.44
C ILE A 171 -0.11 3.43 -1.81
N TRP A 172 -0.90 2.39 -2.03
CA TRP A 172 -1.69 2.20 -3.25
C TRP A 172 -3.09 2.80 -3.10
N LYS A 173 -3.49 3.62 -4.08
CA LYS A 173 -4.88 3.99 -4.36
C LYS A 173 -5.59 2.88 -5.14
N ILE A 174 -6.50 2.17 -4.50
CA ILE A 174 -7.44 1.27 -5.19
C ILE A 174 -8.36 2.15 -6.05
N ASN A 175 -8.43 1.88 -7.36
CA ASN A 175 -9.38 2.57 -8.24
C ASN A 175 -10.80 2.13 -7.86
N GLY A 176 -11.45 2.90 -7.00
CA GLY A 176 -12.82 2.64 -6.53
C GLY A 176 -13.51 3.80 -5.80
N ASP A 177 -12.80 4.92 -5.52
CA ASP A 177 -13.34 6.04 -4.73
C ASP A 177 -13.62 7.32 -5.55
N SER A 178 -13.77 7.24 -6.89
CA SER A 178 -13.99 8.42 -7.74
C SER A 178 -15.43 8.63 -8.25
N ASP A 179 -16.42 7.88 -7.75
CA ASP A 179 -17.82 8.04 -8.19
C ASP A 179 -18.68 8.56 -7.03
N TYR A 180 -18.33 9.73 -6.50
CA TYR A 180 -19.33 10.62 -5.89
C TYR A 180 -19.61 11.72 -6.91
N GLU A 181 -20.33 11.35 -7.98
CA GLU A 181 -21.11 12.34 -8.72
C GLU A 181 -22.05 12.98 -7.70
N ALA A 182 -21.80 14.25 -7.39
CA ALA A 182 -22.76 15.07 -6.68
C ALA A 182 -24.04 15.09 -7.52
N ALA A 183 -25.03 14.33 -7.08
CA ALA A 183 -26.40 14.51 -7.53
C ALA A 183 -26.76 15.96 -7.18
N THR A 184 -26.69 16.83 -8.19
CA THR A 184 -27.35 18.13 -8.15
C THR A 184 -28.84 17.81 -8.17
N ASP A 185 -29.49 17.92 -7.01
CA ASP A 185 -30.95 17.98 -6.92
C ASP A 185 -31.45 19.14 -7.79
N ASP A 186 -32.44 18.83 -8.64
CA ASP A 186 -33.26 19.78 -9.43
C ASP A 186 -34.02 20.78 -8.53
#